data_AF-A0A8T5ELU6-F1
#
_entry.id   AF-A0A8T5ELU6-F1
#
_cell.length_a   1.000
_cell.length_b   1.000
_cell.length_c   1.000
_cell.angle_alpha   90.00
_cell.angle_beta   90.00
_cell.angle_gamma   90.00
#
_symmetry.space_group_name_H-M   'P 1'
#
loop_
_entity.id
_entity.type
_entity.pdbx_description
1 polymer ?
#
loop_
_entity_poly.entity_id
_entity_poly.type
_entity_poly.pdbx_seq_one_letter_code
_entity_poly.pdbx_strand_id
1 'polypeptide(L)'
;QRSAPLFATLVEIMKTHVGASRNESGLQSAIEQLTELETAAEKLHLDDNSRLFNTNLLEALRLKAGIRLAKATTQSAISRTESRGTHQRSDFEDTDPNQLHHTLVDNQGNTSKLAIRKGGSATWVLSPDA
;
A
#
# COMPACT_ATOMS: atom_id res chain seq x y z
N GLN A 1 17.61 -10.47 13.17
CA GLN A 1 17.67 -9.22 12.37
C GLN A 1 17.00 -8.11 13.16
N ARG A 2 17.49 -6.86 13.08
CA ARG A 2 16.82 -5.70 13.70
C ARG A 2 15.73 -5.14 12.79
N SER A 3 14.72 -4.48 13.37
CA SER A 3 13.55 -3.90 12.69
C SER A 3 13.93 -2.71 11.79
N ALA A 4 14.84 -1.84 12.26
CA ALA A 4 15.14 -0.57 11.59
C ALA A 4 15.67 -0.71 10.14
N PRO A 5 16.62 -1.62 9.81
CA PRO A 5 17.06 -1.81 8.42
C PRO A 5 15.92 -2.25 7.50
N LEU A 6 15.06 -3.17 7.95
CA LEU A 6 13.92 -3.64 7.17
C LEU A 6 12.89 -2.52 6.94
N PHE A 7 12.72 -1.64 7.93
CA PHE A 7 11.86 -0.47 7.78
C PHE A 7 12.42 0.53 6.77
N ALA A 8 13.74 0.75 6.75
CA ALA A 8 14.38 1.57 5.73
C ALA A 8 14.19 0.98 4.32
N THR A 9 14.31 -0.34 4.17
CA THR A 9 14.01 -1.04 2.92
C THR A 9 12.55 -0.84 2.49
N LEU A 10 11.60 -0.97 3.41
CA LEU A 10 10.17 -0.70 3.13
C LEU A 10 9.96 0.70 2.55
N VAL A 11 10.55 1.71 3.19
CA VAL A 11 10.46 3.12 2.75
C VAL A 11 11.05 3.29 1.36
N GLU A 12 12.20 2.69 1.08
CA GLU A 12 12.88 2.81 -0.21
C GLU A 12 12.09 2.15 -1.34
N ILE A 13 11.51 0.96 -1.12
CA ILE A 13 10.64 0.29 -2.09
C ILE A 13 9.45 1.18 -2.45
N MET A 14 8.75 1.69 -1.43
CA MET A 14 7.56 2.53 -1.64
C MET A 14 7.89 3.85 -2.33
N LYS A 15 9.01 4.47 -1.97
CA LYS A 15 9.46 5.72 -2.58
C LYS A 15 9.83 5.52 -4.06
N THR A 16 10.55 4.44 -4.37
CA THR A 16 11.06 4.15 -5.72
C THR A 16 9.95 3.77 -6.68
N HIS A 17 9.02 2.92 -6.24
CA HIS A 17 8.05 2.29 -7.15
C HIS A 17 6.61 2.79 -7.00
N VAL A 18 6.26 3.33 -5.83
CA VAL A 18 4.89 3.75 -5.47
C VAL A 18 4.83 5.25 -5.15
N GLY A 19 5.86 5.99 -5.55
CA GLY A 19 6.03 7.42 -5.35
C GLY A 19 5.10 8.28 -6.23
N ALA A 20 5.59 9.43 -6.67
CA ALA A 20 4.78 10.42 -7.39
C ALA A 20 4.29 9.93 -8.76
N SER A 21 5.13 9.21 -9.50
CA SER A 21 4.79 8.59 -10.79
C SER A 21 4.97 7.08 -10.69
N ARG A 22 4.08 6.33 -11.32
CA ARG A 22 3.98 4.86 -11.24
C ARG A 22 3.87 4.27 -12.63
N ASN A 23 4.30 3.03 -12.82
CA ASN A 23 4.07 2.25 -14.03
C ASN A 23 3.92 0.76 -13.67
N GLU A 24 3.46 -0.05 -14.62
CA GLU A 24 3.13 -1.45 -14.37
C GLU A 24 4.34 -2.24 -13.85
N SER A 25 5.48 -2.09 -14.52
CA SER A 25 6.71 -2.83 -14.19
C SER A 25 7.24 -2.48 -12.82
N GLY A 26 7.23 -1.19 -12.45
CA GLY A 26 7.63 -0.72 -11.13
C GLY A 26 6.72 -1.22 -10.02
N LEU A 27 5.41 -1.18 -10.24
CA LEU A 27 4.44 -1.67 -9.26
C LEU A 27 4.52 -3.19 -9.06
N GLN A 28 4.70 -3.95 -10.13
CA GLN A 28 4.90 -5.39 -10.06
C GLN A 28 6.19 -5.73 -9.29
N SER A 29 7.28 -5.02 -9.57
CA SER A 29 8.54 -5.16 -8.84
C SER A 29 8.39 -4.82 -7.34
N ALA A 30 7.58 -3.81 -7.00
CA ALA A 30 7.30 -3.50 -5.61
C ALA A 30 6.56 -4.64 -4.88
N ILE A 31 5.57 -5.29 -5.50
CA ILE A 31 4.87 -6.42 -4.87
C ILE A 31 5.82 -7.59 -4.58
N GLU A 32 6.71 -7.89 -5.51
CA GLU A 32 7.73 -8.93 -5.36
C GLU A 32 8.66 -8.61 -4.19
N GLN A 33 9.27 -7.41 -4.19
CA GLN A 33 10.17 -6.98 -3.13
C GLN A 33 9.48 -6.88 -1.76
N LEU A 34 8.22 -6.44 -1.72
CA LEU A 34 7.43 -6.39 -0.47
C LEU A 34 7.13 -7.80 0.07
N THR A 35 6.95 -8.78 -0.81
CA THR A 35 6.71 -10.18 -0.41
C THR A 35 7.99 -10.84 0.12
N GLU A 36 9.14 -10.52 -0.47
CA GLU A 36 10.44 -10.90 0.08
C GLU A 36 10.68 -10.25 1.45
N LEU A 37 10.37 -8.95 1.57
CA LEU A 37 10.50 -8.21 2.81
C LEU A 37 9.57 -8.75 3.92
N GLU A 38 8.35 -9.14 3.59
CA GLU A 38 7.43 -9.82 4.51
C GLU A 38 8.05 -11.12 5.04
N THR A 39 8.62 -11.93 4.15
CA THR A 39 9.31 -13.18 4.53
C THR A 39 10.52 -12.93 5.42
N ALA A 40 11.27 -11.85 5.18
CA ALA A 40 12.38 -11.43 6.04
C ALA A 40 11.89 -10.95 7.42
N ALA A 41 10.79 -10.19 7.47
CA ALA A 41 10.20 -9.69 8.70
C ALA A 41 9.64 -10.80 9.60
N GLU A 42 9.25 -11.96 9.05
CA GLU A 42 8.88 -13.13 9.85
C GLU A 42 10.07 -13.77 10.59
N LYS A 43 11.30 -13.50 10.15
CA LYS A 43 12.54 -13.99 10.79
C LYS A 43 13.11 -12.99 11.80
N LEU A 44 12.35 -11.95 12.16
CA LEU A 44 12.78 -10.97 13.14
C LEU A 44 12.91 -11.63 14.52
N HIS A 45 14.04 -11.38 15.19
CA HIS A 45 14.27 -11.86 16.56
C HIS A 45 13.96 -10.71 17.51
N LEU A 46 13.23 -11.01 18.60
CA LEU A 46 12.96 -10.06 19.67
C LEU A 46 13.96 -10.33 20.79
N ASP A 47 14.88 -9.40 20.99
CA ASP A 47 15.94 -9.53 21.99
C ASP A 47 15.38 -9.32 23.42
N ASP A 48 14.36 -8.46 23.55
CA ASP A 48 13.69 -8.16 24.82
C ASP A 48 12.47 -9.07 25.05
N ASN A 49 12.50 -9.81 26.16
CA ASN A 49 11.42 -10.70 26.60
C ASN A 49 10.47 -10.04 27.61
N SER A 50 10.74 -8.80 28.04
CA SER A 50 9.85 -8.03 28.90
C SER A 50 8.50 -7.79 28.22
N ARG A 51 7.42 -7.77 29.00
CA ARG A 51 6.11 -7.29 28.53
C ARG A 51 5.88 -5.81 28.87
N LEU A 52 6.75 -5.23 29.70
CA LEU A 52 6.66 -3.84 30.13
C LEU A 52 7.51 -2.98 29.20
N PHE A 53 6.89 -1.99 28.56
CA PHE A 53 7.57 -1.01 27.68
C PHE A 53 8.48 -1.63 26.61
N ASN A 54 8.12 -2.80 26.08
CA ASN A 54 8.91 -3.50 25.06
C ASN A 54 8.79 -2.78 23.70
N THR A 55 9.69 -1.84 23.48
CA THR A 55 9.78 -1.06 22.23
C THR A 55 10.15 -1.95 21.05
N ASN A 56 10.92 -3.01 21.28
CA ASN A 56 11.38 -3.91 20.22
C ASN A 56 10.20 -4.72 19.62
N LEU A 57 9.31 -5.20 20.48
CA LEU A 57 8.03 -5.81 20.06
C LEU A 57 7.14 -4.81 19.31
N LEU A 58 7.02 -3.58 19.81
CA LEU A 58 6.22 -2.54 19.16
C LEU A 58 6.73 -2.21 17.75
N GLU A 59 8.04 -2.08 17.57
CA GLU A 59 8.65 -1.83 16.27
C GLU A 59 8.46 -2.99 15.30
N ALA A 60 8.57 -4.23 15.79
CA ALA A 60 8.31 -5.42 14.98
C ALA A 60 6.86 -5.44 14.45
N LEU A 61 5.89 -5.14 15.32
CA LEU A 61 4.47 -5.07 14.93
C LEU A 61 4.21 -3.93 13.94
N ARG A 62 4.83 -2.76 14.14
CA ARG A 62 4.75 -1.63 13.21
C ARG A 62 5.31 -1.97 11.83
N LEU A 63 6.45 -2.65 11.76
CA LEU A 63 7.03 -3.10 10.50
C LEU A 63 6.06 -4.04 9.76
N LYS A 64 5.53 -5.07 10.44
CA LYS A 64 4.57 -6.01 9.84
C LYS A 64 3.30 -5.32 9.35
N ALA A 65 2.75 -4.39 10.13
CA ALA A 65 1.59 -3.60 9.72
C ALA A 65 1.90 -2.70 8.52
N GLY A 66 3.07 -2.06 8.51
CA GLY A 66 3.54 -1.21 7.41
C GLY A 66 3.68 -1.99 6.10
N ILE A 67 4.26 -3.20 6.14
CA ILE A 67 4.39 -4.07 4.96
C ILE A 67 3.00 -4.45 4.41
N ARG A 68 2.03 -4.79 5.27
CA ARG A 68 0.66 -5.10 4.84
C ARG A 68 -0.03 -3.93 4.17
N LEU A 69 0.10 -2.73 4.75
CA LEU A 69 -0.47 -1.51 4.16
C LEU A 69 0.21 -1.15 2.85
N ALA A 70 1.53 -1.32 2.75
CA ALA A 70 2.27 -1.12 1.51
C ALA A 70 1.79 -2.06 0.41
N LYS A 71 1.68 -3.37 0.70
CA LYS A 71 1.16 -4.36 -0.26
C LYS A 71 -0.26 -4.01 -0.72
N ALA A 72 -1.15 -3.66 0.21
CA ALA A 72 -2.51 -3.25 -0.13
C ALA A 72 -2.54 -1.99 -1.02
N THR A 73 -1.70 -1.01 -0.71
CA THR A 73 -1.57 0.22 -1.51
C THR A 73 -1.08 -0.08 -2.92
N THR A 74 -0.03 -0.88 -3.05
CA THR A 74 0.53 -1.26 -4.36
C THR A 74 -0.46 -2.07 -5.17
N GLN A 75 -1.16 -3.02 -4.56
CA GLN A 75 -2.19 -3.82 -5.23
C GLN A 75 -3.36 -2.95 -5.73
N SER A 76 -3.77 -1.96 -4.93
CA SER A 76 -4.76 -0.98 -5.35
C SER A 76 -4.27 -0.18 -6.56
N ALA A 77 -3.00 0.26 -6.55
CA ALA A 77 -2.39 1.01 -7.64
C ALA A 77 -2.23 0.19 -8.93
N ILE A 78 -1.96 -1.12 -8.84
CA ILE A 78 -1.93 -2.04 -9.98
C ILE A 78 -3.31 -2.16 -10.61
N SER A 79 -4.35 -2.36 -9.79
CA SER A 79 -5.72 -2.54 -10.30
C SER A 79 -6.31 -1.29 -10.98
N ARG A 80 -5.77 -0.10 -10.67
CA ARG A 80 -6.25 1.18 -11.17
C ARG A 80 -5.40 1.68 -12.35
N THR A 81 -5.88 1.38 -13.55
CA THR A 81 -5.24 1.72 -14.83
C THR A 81 -5.74 3.06 -15.39
N GLU A 82 -5.61 4.12 -14.61
CA GLU A 82 -5.86 5.51 -15.01
C GLU A 82 -4.94 6.44 -14.21
N SER A 83 -4.95 7.73 -14.53
CA SER A 83 -4.38 8.78 -13.69
C SER A 83 -5.46 9.72 -13.16
N ARG A 84 -5.49 9.93 -11.84
CA ARG A 84 -6.45 10.80 -11.14
C ARG A 84 -5.88 11.28 -9.80
N GLY A 85 -5.94 12.59 -9.55
CA GLY A 85 -5.46 13.19 -8.30
C GLY A 85 -3.98 12.91 -8.06
N THR A 86 -3.63 12.33 -6.91
CA THR A 86 -2.24 11.92 -6.59
C THR A 86 -1.83 10.56 -7.18
N HIS A 87 -2.79 9.81 -7.75
CA HIS A 87 -2.51 8.57 -8.45
C HIS A 87 -2.16 8.88 -9.91
N GLN A 88 -0.86 8.90 -10.22
CA GLN A 88 -0.36 9.18 -11.57
C GLN A 88 0.35 7.93 -12.10
N ARG A 89 -0.11 7.43 -13.25
CA ARG A 89 0.41 6.27 -14.00
C ARG A 89 1.00 6.76 -15.32
N SER A 90 2.30 6.67 -15.52
CA SER A 90 2.96 7.14 -16.75
C SER A 90 2.61 6.31 -17.99
N ASP A 91 2.03 5.13 -17.81
CA ASP A 91 1.51 4.25 -18.85
C ASP A 91 -0.02 4.32 -19.01
N PHE A 92 -0.69 5.11 -18.16
CA PHE A 92 -2.12 5.42 -18.24
C PHE A 92 -2.36 6.88 -17.82
N GLU A 93 -1.96 7.83 -18.66
CA GLU A 93 -1.95 9.27 -18.31
C GLU A 93 -3.35 9.90 -18.22
N ASP A 94 -4.34 9.32 -18.90
CA ASP A 94 -5.71 9.84 -18.94
C ASP A 94 -6.59 9.27 -17.82
N THR A 95 -7.68 9.99 -17.51
CA THR A 95 -8.75 9.49 -16.66
C THR A 95 -9.66 8.51 -17.41
N ASP A 96 -10.13 7.45 -16.76
CA ASP A 96 -11.07 6.48 -17.32
C ASP A 96 -12.42 6.51 -16.55
N PRO A 97 -13.55 6.84 -17.21
CA PRO A 97 -14.87 6.78 -16.59
C PRO A 97 -15.22 5.42 -15.96
N ASN A 98 -14.66 4.31 -16.46
CA ASN A 98 -14.88 2.98 -15.87
C ASN A 98 -14.14 2.78 -14.54
N GLN A 99 -13.15 3.64 -14.25
CA GLN A 99 -12.37 3.64 -13.01
C GLN A 99 -12.99 4.55 -11.92
N LEU A 100 -14.21 5.05 -12.15
CA LEU A 100 -14.95 5.90 -11.22
C LEU A 100 -15.60 5.10 -10.07
N HIS A 101 -14.76 4.48 -9.25
CA HIS A 101 -15.12 3.70 -8.08
C HIS A 101 -13.98 3.71 -7.05
N HIS A 102 -14.28 3.30 -5.82
CA HIS A 102 -13.25 3.02 -4.82
C HIS A 102 -12.73 1.59 -5.02
N THR A 103 -11.42 1.43 -4.88
CA THR A 103 -10.78 0.11 -4.83
C THR A 103 -10.69 -0.31 -3.37
N LEU A 104 -11.20 -1.50 -3.07
CA LEU A 104 -11.00 -2.17 -1.79
C LEU A 104 -9.98 -3.28 -1.97
N VAL A 105 -9.09 -3.45 -0.99
CA VAL A 105 -8.12 -4.53 -0.95
C VAL A 105 -8.30 -5.29 0.35
N ASP A 106 -8.51 -6.60 0.26
CA ASP A 106 -8.64 -7.46 1.43
C ASP A 106 -7.28 -7.89 2.00
N ASN A 107 -7.30 -8.69 3.07
CA ASN A 107 -6.08 -9.18 3.71
C ASN A 107 -5.29 -10.21 2.89
N GLN A 108 -5.89 -10.79 1.85
CA GLN A 108 -5.25 -11.70 0.91
C GLN A 108 -4.66 -10.96 -0.30
N GLY A 109 -4.96 -9.65 -0.42
CA GLY A 109 -4.56 -8.85 -1.58
C GLY A 109 -5.55 -8.94 -2.74
N ASN A 110 -6.74 -9.51 -2.56
CA ASN A 110 -7.76 -9.47 -3.60
C ASN A 110 -8.34 -8.07 -3.69
N THR A 111 -8.60 -7.63 -4.92
CA THR A 111 -9.19 -6.32 -5.17
C THR A 111 -10.68 -6.45 -5.48
N SER A 112 -11.46 -5.51 -4.97
CA SER A 112 -12.88 -5.39 -5.29
C SER A 112 -13.28 -3.92 -5.47
N LYS A 113 -14.41 -3.70 -6.12
CA LYS A 113 -14.90 -2.35 -6.45
C LYS A 113 -16.03 -1.96 -5.51
N LEU A 114 -15.98 -0.74 -5.00
CA LEU A 114 -17.06 -0.12 -4.26
C LEU A 114 -17.55 1.11 -5.04
N ALA A 115 -18.82 1.08 -5.43
CA ALA A 115 -19.45 2.17 -6.17
C ALA A 115 -19.46 3.47 -5.35
N ILE A 116 -19.21 4.60 -6.02
CA ILE A 116 -19.32 5.93 -5.40
C ILE A 116 -20.79 6.20 -5.12
N ARG A 117 -21.09 6.67 -3.90
CA ARG A 117 -22.45 7.01 -3.48
C ARG A 117 -22.55 8.50 -3.21
N LYS A 118 -23.56 9.13 -3.80
CA LYS A 118 -24.01 10.47 -3.42
C LYS A 118 -25.03 10.33 -2.31
N GLY A 119 -24.78 10.96 -1.16
CA GLY A 119 -25.75 11.00 -0.07
C GLY A 119 -27.00 11.80 -0.46
N GLY A 120 -28.10 11.59 0.28
CA GLY A 120 -29.37 12.29 0.03
C GLY A 120 -29.29 13.82 0.14
N SER A 121 -28.27 14.35 0.83
CA SER A 121 -27.96 15.78 0.94
C SER A 121 -27.11 16.34 -0.21
N ALA A 122 -26.97 15.59 -1.32
CA ALA A 122 -26.05 15.87 -2.42
C ALA A 122 -24.56 15.91 -2.04
N THR A 123 -24.21 15.52 -0.81
CA THR A 123 -22.84 15.39 -0.32
C THR A 123 -22.23 14.09 -0.84
N TRP A 124 -21.06 14.18 -1.48
CA TRP A 124 -20.30 13.01 -1.89
C TRP A 124 -19.62 12.39 -0.67
N VAL A 125 -19.83 11.09 -0.46
CA VAL A 125 -18.92 10.32 0.38
C VAL A 125 -17.73 9.98 -0.51
N LEU A 126 -16.62 10.69 -0.33
CA LEU A 126 -15.39 10.60 -1.13
C LEU A 126 -15.60 11.03 -2.60
N SER A 127 -15.51 12.34 -2.87
CA SER A 127 -15.75 12.93 -4.19
C SER A 127 -14.81 12.38 -5.27
N PRO A 128 -15.31 12.09 -6.50
CA PRO A 128 -14.50 11.64 -7.63
C PRO A 128 -13.58 12.70 -8.26
N ASP A 129 -13.77 13.97 -7.90
CA ASP A 129 -13.10 15.12 -8.53
C ASP A 129 -11.80 15.56 -7.82
N ALA A 130 -11.34 14.80 -6.80
CA ALA A 130 -10.16 15.12 -5.98
C ALA A 130 -8.89 14.37 -6.42
#